data_AF-A0A5N5WMR6-F1
#
_entry.id   AF-A0A5N5WMR6-F1
#
_cell.length_a   1.000
_cell.length_b   1.000
_cell.length_c   1.000
_cell.angle_alpha   90.00
_cell.angle_beta   90.00
_cell.angle_gamma   90.00
#
_symmetry.space_group_name_H-M   'P 1'
#
loop_
_entity.id
_entity.type
_entity.pdbx_description
1 polymer ?
#
loop_
_entity_poly.entity_id
_entity_poly.type
_entity_poly.pdbx_seq_one_letter_code
_entity_poly.pdbx_strand_id
1 'polypeptide(L)'
;MAAISAAQLSATYKNITVYTFGEPRTGNLAYAAYIDETFQARSPDTTKFYRVTHTNNGIPSLPPTSQGYVHHGAEYWSVEPHSAQNMFVCMGEGVQCCEAQGGQGVNGAHVTYFGMASGSCKW
;
A
#
# COMPACT_ATOMS: atom_id res chain seq x y z
N MET A 1 -9.97 4.18 2.61
CA MET A 1 -11.21 4.41 1.82
C MET A 1 -11.14 3.78 0.44
N ALA A 2 -10.18 4.16 -0.41
CA ALA A 2 -10.07 3.66 -1.79
C ALA A 2 -10.12 2.12 -1.90
N ALA A 3 -9.41 1.38 -1.04
CA ALA A 3 -9.41 -0.09 -1.04
C ALA A 3 -10.83 -0.68 -0.89
N ILE A 4 -11.59 -0.23 0.12
CA ILE A 4 -12.95 -0.72 0.39
C ILE A 4 -13.91 -0.30 -0.74
N SER A 5 -13.80 0.94 -1.22
CA SER A 5 -14.60 1.41 -2.37
C SER A 5 -14.34 0.55 -3.61
N ALA A 6 -13.07 0.22 -3.89
CA ALA A 6 -12.71 -0.62 -5.02
C ALA A 6 -13.22 -2.05 -4.86
N ALA A 7 -13.12 -2.62 -3.65
CA ALA A 7 -13.67 -3.94 -3.32
C ALA A 7 -15.18 -4.03 -3.59
N GLN A 8 -15.93 -2.97 -3.27
CA GLN A 8 -17.36 -2.89 -3.54
C GLN A 8 -17.64 -2.73 -5.03
N LEU A 9 -16.92 -1.83 -5.70
CA LEU A 9 -17.13 -1.57 -7.12
C LEU A 9 -16.76 -2.79 -7.99
N SER A 10 -15.79 -3.62 -7.58
CA SER A 10 -15.35 -4.80 -8.33
C SER A 10 -16.40 -5.92 -8.39
N ALA A 11 -17.38 -5.89 -7.49
CA ALA A 11 -18.54 -6.78 -7.56
C ALA A 11 -19.44 -6.46 -8.77
N THR A 12 -19.44 -5.21 -9.23
CA THR A 12 -20.32 -4.73 -10.31
C THR A 12 -19.55 -4.47 -11.61
N TYR A 13 -18.43 -3.77 -11.52
CA TYR A 13 -17.68 -3.29 -12.67
C TYR A 13 -16.38 -4.07 -12.86
N LYS A 14 -15.97 -4.21 -14.13
CA LYS A 14 -14.69 -4.80 -14.50
C LYS A 14 -13.67 -3.70 -14.77
N ASN A 15 -12.38 -4.04 -14.75
CA ASN A 15 -11.26 -3.13 -15.04
C ASN A 15 -11.14 -1.92 -14.10
N ILE A 16 -11.29 -2.17 -12.80
CA ILE A 16 -10.97 -1.16 -11.78
C ILE A 16 -9.48 -1.26 -11.47
N THR A 17 -8.82 -0.11 -11.40
CA THR A 17 -7.44 0.04 -10.93
C THR A 17 -7.42 0.90 -9.68
N VAL A 18 -6.61 0.52 -8.70
CA VAL A 18 -6.53 1.15 -7.39
C VAL A 18 -5.11 1.61 -7.13
N TYR A 19 -4.96 2.85 -6.67
CA TYR A 19 -3.72 3.40 -6.16
C TYR A 19 -3.96 3.88 -4.74
N THR A 20 -3.12 3.45 -3.80
CA THR A 20 -3.14 3.92 -2.42
C THR A 20 -1.75 4.40 -2.03
N PHE A 21 -1.67 5.44 -1.20
CA PHE A 21 -0.43 5.99 -0.69
C PHE A 21 -0.49 6.00 0.83
N GLY A 22 0.41 5.26 1.48
CA GLY A 22 0.45 5.17 2.94
C GLY A 22 -0.78 4.51 3.53
N GLU A 23 -1.31 3.50 2.83
CA GLU A 23 -2.49 2.77 3.26
C GLU A 23 -2.24 2.04 4.59
N PRO A 24 -3.10 2.20 5.62
CA PRO A 24 -3.10 1.30 6.76
C PRO A 24 -3.50 -0.12 6.33
N ARG A 25 -3.30 -1.13 7.18
CA ARG A 25 -3.90 -2.45 6.94
C ARG A 25 -5.42 -2.32 6.99
N THR A 26 -6.10 -2.68 5.90
CA THR A 26 -7.53 -2.38 5.71
C THR A 26 -8.46 -3.53 6.08
N GLY A 27 -7.93 -4.73 6.32
CA GLY A 27 -8.75 -5.89 6.70
C GLY A 27 -7.93 -7.08 7.19
N ASN A 28 -8.64 -8.18 7.37
CA ASN A 28 -8.07 -9.47 7.78
C ASN A 28 -7.56 -10.27 6.56
N LEU A 29 -7.07 -11.48 6.83
CA LEU A 29 -6.55 -12.38 5.78
C LEU A 29 -7.57 -12.70 4.67
N ALA A 30 -8.84 -12.88 5.03
CA ALA A 30 -9.89 -13.16 4.04
C ALA A 30 -10.12 -11.98 3.10
N TYR A 31 -10.17 -10.76 3.65
CA TYR A 31 -10.28 -9.54 2.84
C TYR A 31 -9.04 -9.36 1.94
N ALA A 32 -7.84 -9.59 2.49
CA ALA A 32 -6.63 -9.46 1.70
C ALA A 32 -6.56 -10.46 0.54
N ALA A 33 -6.94 -11.72 0.78
CA ALA A 33 -7.04 -12.73 -0.26
C ALA A 33 -8.07 -12.38 -1.34
N TYR A 34 -9.22 -11.79 -0.96
CA TYR A 34 -10.21 -11.30 -1.92
C TYR A 34 -9.63 -10.20 -2.83
N ILE A 35 -8.89 -9.24 -2.26
CA ILE A 35 -8.25 -8.18 -3.05
C ILE A 35 -7.17 -8.76 -3.97
N ASP A 36 -6.33 -9.66 -3.47
CA ASP A 36 -5.30 -10.33 -4.25
C ASP A 36 -5.86 -11.02 -5.49
N GLU A 37 -6.94 -11.79 -5.31
CA GLU A 37 -7.60 -12.50 -6.41
C GLU A 37 -8.28 -11.53 -7.38
N THR A 38 -9.08 -10.60 -6.85
CA THR A 38 -9.90 -9.67 -7.64
C THR A 38 -9.05 -8.75 -8.50
N PHE A 39 -7.93 -8.27 -7.98
CA PHE A 39 -7.06 -7.30 -8.63
C PHE A 39 -5.76 -7.91 -9.16
N GLN A 40 -5.63 -9.24 -9.17
CA GLN A 40 -4.45 -9.96 -9.64
C GLN A 40 -3.16 -9.47 -8.96
N ALA A 41 -3.26 -9.12 -7.68
CA ALA A 41 -2.26 -8.32 -6.97
C ALA A 41 -1.03 -9.12 -6.51
N ARG A 42 -0.99 -10.43 -6.81
CA ARG A 42 0.13 -11.34 -6.51
C ARG A 42 1.21 -11.36 -7.58
N SER A 43 1.02 -10.66 -8.70
CA SER A 43 2.04 -10.53 -9.75
C SER A 43 2.18 -9.06 -10.17
N PRO A 44 3.40 -8.50 -10.22
CA PRO A 44 3.61 -7.10 -10.60
C PRO A 44 3.21 -6.82 -12.06
N ASP A 45 3.27 -7.84 -12.93
CA ASP A 45 2.98 -7.70 -14.36
C ASP A 45 1.48 -7.61 -14.65
N THR A 46 0.64 -8.11 -13.74
CA THR A 46 -0.82 -8.21 -13.94
C THR A 46 -1.63 -7.40 -12.92
N THR A 47 -0.99 -6.91 -11.85
CA THR A 47 -1.68 -6.23 -10.76
C THR A 47 -2.47 -5.01 -11.24
N LYS A 48 -3.66 -4.85 -10.66
CA LYS A 48 -4.49 -3.64 -10.76
C LYS A 48 -4.61 -2.93 -9.41
N PHE A 49 -3.86 -3.35 -8.41
CA PHE A 49 -3.82 -2.74 -7.08
C PHE A 49 -2.39 -2.37 -6.74
N TYR A 50 -2.11 -1.06 -6.70
CA TYR A 50 -0.80 -0.49 -6.43
C TYR A 50 -0.79 0.13 -5.03
N ARG A 51 -0.31 -0.64 -4.05
CA ARG A 51 -0.16 -0.18 -2.66
C ARG A 51 1.20 0.49 -2.50
N VAL A 52 1.22 1.82 -2.47
CA VAL A 52 2.45 2.61 -2.41
C VAL A 52 2.81 2.98 -0.97
N THR A 53 4.04 2.69 -0.57
CA THR A 53 4.63 3.05 0.72
C THR A 53 5.85 3.96 0.51
N HIS A 54 6.28 4.63 1.57
CA HIS A 54 7.36 5.62 1.47
C HIS A 54 8.27 5.55 2.69
N THR A 55 9.58 5.35 2.44
CA THR A 55 10.66 5.29 3.43
C THR A 55 10.23 4.56 4.71
N ASN A 56 10.11 5.28 5.83
CA ASN A 56 9.70 4.72 7.12
C ASN A 56 8.30 5.18 7.55
N ASN A 57 7.37 5.40 6.61
CA ASN A 57 5.99 5.73 6.95
C ASN A 57 5.42 4.69 7.94
N GLY A 58 4.92 5.16 9.08
CA GLY A 58 4.41 4.31 10.15
C GLY A 58 2.95 3.87 9.98
N ILE A 59 2.17 4.52 9.12
CA ILE A 59 0.76 4.18 8.92
C ILE A 59 0.54 2.79 8.33
N PRO A 60 1.32 2.32 7.33
CA PRO A 60 1.20 0.95 6.83
C PRO A 60 1.37 -0.13 7.91
N SER A 61 2.04 0.16 9.02
CA SER A 61 2.20 -0.79 10.13
C SER A 61 0.98 -0.87 11.05
N LEU A 62 -0.10 -0.13 10.79
CA LEU A 62 -1.30 -0.04 11.62
C LEU A 62 -2.58 -0.46 10.87
N PRO A 63 -3.55 -1.14 11.51
CA PRO A 63 -3.44 -1.80 12.82
C PRO A 63 -2.42 -2.96 12.79
N PRO A 64 -1.88 -3.40 13.95
CA PRO A 64 -0.82 -4.41 14.00
C PRO A 64 -1.31 -5.80 13.54
N THR A 65 -0.39 -6.61 13.00
CA THR A 65 -0.68 -7.99 12.57
C THR A 65 -1.12 -8.91 13.73
N SER A 66 -0.71 -8.61 14.96
CA SER A 66 -1.15 -9.32 16.17
C SER A 66 -2.66 -9.20 16.43
N GLN A 67 -3.34 -8.25 15.79
CA GLN A 67 -4.81 -8.11 15.81
C GLN A 67 -5.49 -8.78 14.61
N GLY A 68 -4.76 -9.55 13.79
CA GLY A 68 -5.29 -10.27 12.64
C GLY A 68 -5.42 -9.46 11.35
N TYR A 69 -4.86 -8.24 11.32
CA TYR A 69 -4.82 -7.39 10.14
C TYR A 69 -3.62 -7.74 9.26
N VAL A 70 -3.82 -7.80 7.94
CA VAL A 70 -2.74 -8.07 6.98
C VAL A 70 -2.88 -7.17 5.75
N HIS A 71 -1.76 -6.93 5.08
CA HIS A 71 -1.77 -6.25 3.78
C HIS A 71 -2.12 -7.23 2.67
N HIS A 72 -2.80 -6.71 1.66
CA HIS A 72 -2.95 -7.31 0.34
C HIS A 72 -1.95 -6.74 -0.65
N GLY A 73 -1.79 -7.45 -1.77
CA GLY A 73 -1.13 -7.00 -2.97
C GLY A 73 0.37 -6.72 -2.84
N ALA A 74 1.00 -6.55 -3.99
CA ALA A 74 2.39 -6.11 -4.06
C ALA A 74 2.55 -4.71 -3.45
N GLU A 75 3.63 -4.55 -2.67
CA GLU A 75 4.07 -3.24 -2.19
C GLU A 75 4.91 -2.55 -3.25
N TYR A 76 4.67 -1.27 -3.42
CA TYR A 76 5.51 -0.37 -4.20
C TYR A 76 6.16 0.60 -3.21
N TRP A 77 7.37 0.29 -2.76
CA TRP A 77 8.09 1.04 -1.74
C TRP A 77 9.03 2.07 -2.33
N SER A 78 8.72 3.35 -2.12
CA SER A 78 9.56 4.47 -2.54
C SER A 78 10.62 4.78 -1.48
N VAL A 79 11.88 4.83 -1.90
CA VAL A 79 13.02 5.22 -1.07
C VAL A 79 13.60 6.54 -1.58
N GLU A 80 14.03 7.40 -0.65
CA GLU A 80 14.63 8.69 -1.01
C GLU A 80 16.10 8.52 -1.47
N PRO A 81 16.56 9.28 -2.48
CA PRO A 81 15.80 10.25 -3.26
C PRO A 81 14.78 9.56 -4.19
N HIS A 82 13.53 10.01 -4.15
CA HIS A 82 12.44 9.38 -4.90
C HIS A 82 12.71 9.40 -6.41
N SER A 83 12.68 8.23 -7.02
CA SER A 83 12.87 8.04 -8.46
C SER A 83 12.34 6.67 -8.86
N ALA A 84 12.18 6.43 -10.15
CA ALA A 84 11.82 5.10 -10.65
C ALA A 84 12.89 4.04 -10.28
N GLN A 85 14.16 4.43 -10.21
CA GLN A 85 15.27 3.54 -9.84
C GLN A 85 15.27 3.20 -8.34
N ASN A 86 14.71 4.08 -7.50
CA ASN A 86 14.58 3.89 -6.07
C ASN A 86 13.15 3.46 -5.67
N MET A 87 12.49 2.74 -6.57
CA MET A 87 11.20 2.13 -6.36
C MET A 87 11.35 0.61 -6.28
N PHE A 88 11.03 0.04 -5.12
CA PHE A 88 11.17 -1.39 -4.87
C PHE A 88 9.81 -2.06 -4.90
N VAL A 89 9.73 -3.21 -5.55
CA VAL A 89 8.52 -4.05 -5.54
C VAL A 89 8.73 -5.15 -4.51
N CYS A 90 7.88 -5.14 -3.48
CA CYS A 90 7.97 -6.09 -2.36
C CYS A 90 6.79 -7.05 -2.43
N MET A 91 7.11 -8.34 -2.43
CA MET A 91 6.14 -9.42 -2.60
C MET A 91 6.41 -10.54 -1.61
N GLY A 92 5.38 -11.37 -1.41
CA GLY A 92 5.45 -12.51 -0.52
C GLY A 92 5.21 -12.14 0.94
N GLU A 93 5.23 -13.19 1.77
CA GLU A 93 4.97 -13.08 3.20
C GLU A 93 6.24 -12.66 3.95
N GLY A 94 6.08 -11.88 5.01
CA GLY A 94 7.17 -11.49 5.92
C GLY A 94 7.35 -9.98 6.07
N VAL A 95 8.18 -9.61 7.04
CA VAL A 95 8.52 -8.22 7.34
C VAL A 95 9.59 -7.74 6.38
N GLN A 96 9.22 -6.84 5.48
CA GLN A 96 10.10 -6.28 4.44
C GLN A 96 9.74 -4.82 4.15
N CYS A 97 10.58 -4.14 3.37
CA CYS A 97 10.33 -2.80 2.84
C CYS A 97 9.88 -1.79 3.91
N CYS A 98 8.75 -1.09 3.72
CA CYS A 98 8.30 -0.05 4.64
C CYS A 98 8.03 -0.60 6.05
N GLU A 99 7.45 -1.80 6.16
CA GLU A 99 7.16 -2.41 7.46
C GLU A 99 8.46 -2.71 8.23
N ALA A 100 9.51 -3.17 7.53
CA ALA A 100 10.81 -3.43 8.14
C ALA A 100 11.51 -2.17 8.69
N GLN A 101 11.09 -0.97 8.28
CA GLN A 101 11.68 0.27 8.78
C GLN A 101 11.19 0.66 10.18
N GLY A 102 10.15 0.00 10.71
CA GLY A 102 9.69 0.23 12.08
C GLY A 102 9.11 1.63 12.34
N GLY A 103 8.64 2.32 11.30
CA GLY A 103 7.96 3.61 11.41
C GLY A 103 6.78 3.58 12.38
N GLN A 104 6.56 4.68 13.10
CA GLN A 104 5.50 4.77 14.11
C GLN A 104 4.50 5.86 13.77
N GLY A 105 3.22 5.47 13.62
CA GLY A 105 2.10 6.39 13.44
C GLY A 105 2.27 7.38 12.29
N VAL A 106 1.71 8.58 12.47
CA VAL A 106 1.87 9.69 11.54
C VAL A 106 3.25 10.31 11.72
N ASN A 107 4.07 10.29 10.68
CA ASN A 107 5.42 10.86 10.68
C ASN A 107 5.73 11.63 9.38
N GLY A 108 6.95 12.18 9.28
CA GLY A 108 7.36 12.97 8.11
C GLY A 108 7.28 12.20 6.78
N ALA A 109 7.59 10.90 6.81
CA ALA A 109 7.46 10.02 5.64
C ALA A 109 5.99 9.79 5.23
N HIS A 110 5.05 9.83 6.17
CA HIS A 110 3.63 9.70 5.88
C HIS A 110 3.05 10.89 5.12
N VAL A 111 3.43 12.11 5.51
CA VAL A 111 2.79 13.32 4.99
C VAL A 111 3.28 13.73 3.61
N THR A 112 4.39 13.16 3.14
CA THR A 112 5.04 13.50 1.87
C THR A 112 5.28 12.25 1.04
N TYR A 113 4.79 12.25 -0.20
CA TYR A 113 5.00 11.18 -1.18
C TYR A 113 5.55 11.80 -2.47
N PHE A 114 6.69 11.30 -2.97
CA PHE A 114 7.34 11.82 -4.18
C PHE A 114 7.54 13.35 -4.17
N GLY A 115 8.01 13.89 -3.04
CA GLY A 115 8.20 15.34 -2.86
C GLY A 115 6.91 16.15 -2.66
N MET A 116 5.74 15.53 -2.74
CA MET A 116 4.45 16.20 -2.61
C MET A 116 3.89 16.01 -1.20
N ALA A 117 3.88 17.09 -0.41
CA ALA A 117 3.31 17.08 0.93
C ALA A 117 1.81 17.36 0.90
N SER A 118 1.04 16.61 1.69
CA SER A 118 -0.41 16.80 1.85
C SER A 118 -0.74 18.24 2.28
N GLY A 119 -1.63 18.90 1.54
CA GLY A 119 -2.05 20.29 1.83
C GLY A 119 -1.05 21.37 1.43
N SER A 120 0.10 21.02 0.86
CA SER A 120 1.14 22.01 0.48
C SER A 120 0.90 22.69 -0.86
N CYS A 121 0.11 22.08 -1.74
CA CYS A 121 -0.16 22.55 -3.11
C CYS A 121 1.11 22.82 -3.94
N LYS A 122 2.18 22.06 -3.68
CA LYS A 122 3.42 22.03 -4.48
C LYS A 122 3.58 20.63 -5.06
N TRP A 123 3.73 20.56 -6.39
CA TRP A 123 3.89 19.33 -7.17
C TRP A 123 5.08 19.44 -8.11
#